data_AF-A0A0B6X6J6-F1
#
_entry.id   AF-A0A0B6X6J6-F1
#
_cell.length_a   1.000
_cell.length_b   1.000
_cell.length_c   1.000
_cell.angle_alpha   90.00
_cell.angle_beta   90.00
_cell.angle_gamma   90.00
#
_symmetry.space_group_name_H-M   'P 1'
#
loop_
_entity.id
_entity.type
_entity.pdbx_description
1 polymer ?
#
loop_
_entity_poly.entity_id
_entity_poly.type
_entity_poly.pdbx_seq_one_letter_code
_entity_poly.pdbx_strand_id
1 'polypeptide(L)'
;MPTREYVKGAIAEHAQSRNHPYATQVEPGFVTLSNDVDSDSEKTVATSKAVKAAYDLANTANQNALNNNSNLYLEKKLNGADIPDKAEFVKNLGLSELVYRAIGNGPNQVPDINSFDSCYNW
;
A
#
# COMPACT_ATOMS: atom_id res chain seq x y z
N MET A 1 44.36 -49.29 -19.15
CA MET A 1 44.35 -48.01 -18.41
C MET A 1 44.00 -46.89 -19.40
N PRO A 2 43.23 -45.88 -18.99
CA PRO A 2 42.91 -44.73 -19.86
C PRO A 2 44.20 -44.03 -20.32
N THR A 3 44.25 -43.58 -21.57
CA THR A 3 45.42 -42.84 -22.10
C THR A 3 45.31 -41.35 -21.76
N ARG A 4 46.45 -40.66 -21.67
CA ARG A 4 46.49 -39.21 -21.37
C ARG A 4 45.71 -38.38 -22.40
N GLU A 5 45.73 -38.77 -23.66
CA GLU A 5 45.01 -38.08 -24.74
C GLU A 5 43.49 -38.30 -24.64
N TYR A 6 43.05 -39.51 -24.28
CA TYR A 6 41.63 -39.77 -24.02
C TYR A 6 41.08 -38.90 -22.89
N VAL A 7 41.84 -38.76 -21.79
CA VAL A 7 41.43 -37.91 -20.66
C VAL A 7 41.35 -36.43 -21.06
N LYS A 8 42.33 -35.91 -21.82
CA LYS A 8 42.29 -34.53 -22.31
C LYS A 8 41.10 -34.27 -23.24
N GLY A 9 40.82 -35.20 -24.15
CA GLY A 9 39.68 -35.10 -25.06
C GLY A 9 38.36 -35.06 -24.31
N ALA A 10 38.17 -35.95 -23.33
CA ALA A 10 36.97 -36.00 -22.50
C ALA A 10 36.76 -34.71 -21.68
N ILE A 11 37.84 -34.11 -21.14
CA ILE A 11 37.76 -32.83 -20.44
C ILE A 11 37.39 -31.69 -21.39
N ALA A 12 37.95 -31.68 -22.61
CA ALA A 12 37.63 -30.68 -23.61
C ALA A 12 36.17 -30.77 -24.07
N GLU A 13 35.66 -31.98 -24.30
CA GLU A 13 34.24 -32.21 -24.58
C GLU A 13 33.34 -31.81 -23.41
N HIS A 14 33.70 -32.16 -22.16
CA HIS A 14 32.91 -31.76 -20.99
C HIS A 14 32.87 -30.25 -20.79
N ALA A 15 33.98 -29.55 -20.99
CA ALA A 15 34.04 -28.08 -20.89
C ALA A 15 33.22 -27.39 -21.98
N GLN A 16 33.11 -27.98 -23.17
CA GLN A 16 32.28 -27.47 -24.27
C GLN A 16 30.80 -27.87 -24.12
N SER A 17 30.54 -29.05 -23.54
CA SER A 17 29.21 -29.59 -23.33
C SER A 17 28.55 -28.95 -22.11
N ARG A 18 27.67 -27.98 -22.36
CA ARG A 18 26.68 -27.53 -21.38
C ARG A 18 25.35 -28.29 -21.54
N ASN A 19 25.42 -29.57 -21.91
CA ASN A 19 24.24 -30.37 -22.21
C ASN A 19 23.56 -30.90 -20.94
N HIS A 20 23.05 -29.97 -20.14
CA HIS A 20 22.20 -30.27 -19.00
C HIS A 20 20.82 -29.63 -19.22
N PRO A 21 19.73 -30.33 -18.86
CA PRO A 21 18.39 -29.78 -18.97
C PRO A 21 18.20 -28.56 -18.06
N TYR A 22 17.20 -27.75 -18.39
CA TYR A 22 16.74 -26.69 -17.50
C TYR A 22 16.12 -27.30 -16.24
N ALA A 23 16.26 -26.61 -15.11
CA ALA A 23 15.54 -27.00 -13.90
C ALA A 23 14.03 -26.85 -14.11
N THR A 24 13.28 -27.77 -13.53
CA THR A 24 11.83 -27.69 -13.40
C THR A 24 11.46 -27.74 -11.92
N GLN A 25 10.16 -27.65 -11.60
CA GLN A 25 9.68 -27.81 -10.22
C GLN A 25 9.90 -29.22 -9.68
N VAL A 26 10.09 -30.21 -10.56
CA VAL A 26 10.21 -31.64 -10.19
C VAL A 26 11.63 -32.15 -10.40
N GLU A 27 12.31 -31.70 -11.46
CA GLU A 27 13.61 -32.19 -11.89
C GLU A 27 14.69 -31.10 -11.77
N PRO A 28 15.85 -31.39 -11.15
CA PRO A 28 16.93 -30.42 -11.03
C PRO A 28 17.62 -30.16 -12.39
N GLY A 29 18.17 -28.95 -12.57
CA GLY A 29 18.86 -28.54 -13.79
C GLY A 29 19.49 -27.15 -13.69
N PHE A 30 19.89 -26.55 -14.81
CA PHE A 30 20.38 -25.17 -14.84
C PHE A 30 19.24 -24.15 -14.90
N VAL A 31 19.48 -22.96 -14.37
CA VAL A 31 18.54 -21.83 -14.39
C VAL A 31 19.21 -20.57 -14.91
N THR A 32 18.41 -19.65 -15.42
CA THR A 32 18.81 -18.26 -15.67
C THR A 32 18.23 -17.35 -14.59
N LEU A 33 18.91 -16.26 -14.31
CA LEU A 33 18.52 -15.31 -13.27
C LEU A 33 17.93 -14.06 -13.91
N SER A 34 16.81 -13.56 -13.38
CA SER A 34 16.22 -12.28 -13.79
C SER A 34 16.03 -11.32 -12.62
N ASN A 35 16.16 -10.03 -12.92
CA ASN A 35 15.85 -8.94 -11.99
C ASN A 35 14.46 -8.33 -12.23
N ASP A 36 13.70 -8.86 -13.19
CA ASP A 36 12.34 -8.39 -13.49
C ASP A 36 11.40 -8.71 -12.31
N VAL A 37 10.44 -7.82 -12.05
CA VAL A 37 9.51 -7.93 -10.91
C VAL A 37 8.10 -8.36 -11.31
N ASP A 38 7.84 -8.45 -12.61
CA ASP A 38 6.56 -8.73 -13.26
C ASP A 38 6.69 -9.81 -14.35
N SER A 39 7.73 -10.65 -14.26
CA SER A 39 7.97 -11.72 -15.24
C SER A 39 7.10 -12.95 -14.97
N ASP A 40 6.43 -13.43 -16.01
CA ASP A 40 5.67 -14.70 -16.00
C ASP A 40 6.50 -15.93 -16.43
N SER A 41 7.82 -15.78 -16.55
CA SER A 41 8.70 -16.85 -17.03
C SER A 41 8.91 -17.94 -15.97
N GLU A 42 8.53 -19.17 -16.31
CA GLU A 42 8.77 -20.36 -15.48
C GLU A 42 10.22 -20.88 -15.55
N LYS A 43 11.05 -20.33 -16.45
CA LYS A 43 12.43 -20.79 -16.68
C LYS A 43 13.47 -19.93 -15.97
N THR A 44 13.10 -18.73 -15.51
CA THR A 44 14.00 -17.78 -14.88
C THR A 44 13.72 -17.69 -13.40
N VAL A 45 14.78 -17.72 -12.59
CA VAL A 45 14.71 -17.55 -11.14
C VAL A 45 14.88 -16.07 -10.79
N ALA A 46 14.02 -15.57 -9.91
CA ALA A 46 14.12 -14.21 -9.40
C ALA A 46 15.38 -14.05 -8.53
N THR A 47 16.10 -12.94 -8.70
CA THR A 47 17.22 -12.57 -7.81
C THR A 47 16.72 -11.85 -6.55
N SER A 48 17.57 -11.71 -5.54
CA SER A 48 17.28 -10.88 -4.36
C SER A 48 16.95 -9.42 -4.71
N LYS A 49 17.46 -8.92 -5.85
CA LYS A 49 17.16 -7.56 -6.33
C LYS A 49 15.71 -7.44 -6.78
N ALA A 50 15.20 -8.40 -7.55
CA ALA A 50 13.79 -8.44 -7.95
C ALA A 50 12.87 -8.53 -6.72
N VAL A 51 13.16 -9.47 -5.81
CA VAL A 51 12.38 -9.67 -4.59
C VAL A 51 12.34 -8.40 -3.72
N LYS A 52 13.50 -7.74 -3.56
CA LYS A 52 13.57 -6.47 -2.81
C LYS A 52 12.74 -5.37 -3.48
N ALA A 53 12.82 -5.23 -4.80
CA ALA A 53 12.07 -4.21 -5.53
C ALA A 53 10.56 -4.42 -5.42
N ALA A 54 10.08 -5.65 -5.56
CA ALA A 54 8.67 -6.00 -5.36
C ALA A 54 8.21 -5.70 -3.92
N TYR A 55 9.03 -6.04 -2.92
CA TYR A 55 8.76 -5.73 -1.51
C TYR A 55 8.68 -4.22 -1.25
N ASP A 56 9.63 -3.44 -1.76
CA ASP A 56 9.65 -1.98 -1.58
C ASP A 56 8.42 -1.31 -2.21
N LEU A 57 7.99 -1.78 -3.39
CA LEU A 57 6.76 -1.32 -4.05
C LEU A 57 5.51 -1.64 -3.21
N ALA A 58 5.39 -2.88 -2.73
CA ALA A 58 4.27 -3.30 -1.88
C ALA A 58 4.23 -2.53 -0.55
N ASN A 59 5.38 -2.31 0.08
CA ASN A 59 5.48 -1.51 1.30
C ASN A 59 5.03 -0.06 1.05
N THR A 60 5.44 0.54 -0.07
CA THR A 60 5.02 1.89 -0.46
C THR A 60 3.50 1.96 -0.66
N ALA A 61 2.91 0.99 -1.35
CA ALA A 61 1.46 0.91 -1.53
C ALA A 61 0.71 0.77 -0.19
N ASN A 62 1.22 -0.03 0.75
CA ASN A 62 0.64 -0.16 2.08
C ASN A 62 0.69 1.15 2.88
N GLN A 63 1.82 1.87 2.84
CA GLN A 63 1.90 3.19 3.47
C GLN A 63 0.96 4.22 2.83
N ASN A 64 0.79 4.14 1.50
CA ASN A 64 -0.17 4.95 0.75
C ASN A 64 -1.64 4.57 1.00
N ALA A 65 -1.92 3.38 1.52
CA ALA A 65 -3.27 3.04 1.99
C ALA A 65 -3.50 3.60 3.40
N LEU A 66 -2.46 3.54 4.25
CA LEU A 66 -2.51 4.03 5.62
C LEU A 66 -2.60 5.55 5.70
N ASN A 67 -1.87 6.32 4.88
CA ASN A 67 -1.91 7.79 4.89
C ASN A 67 -3.26 8.37 4.38
N ASN A 68 -4.03 7.60 3.62
CA ASN A 68 -5.40 7.95 3.22
C ASN A 68 -6.43 7.67 4.33
N ASN A 69 -6.05 6.91 5.37
CA ASN A 69 -6.86 6.61 6.56
C ASN A 69 -6.34 7.35 7.82
N SER A 70 -5.04 7.66 7.90
CA SER A 70 -4.42 8.29 9.06
C SER A 70 -4.55 9.81 9.00
N ASN A 71 -5.73 10.32 9.33
CA ASN A 71 -5.91 11.68 9.85
C ASN A 71 -5.47 12.87 8.96
N LEU A 72 -4.87 12.68 7.78
CA LEU A 72 -4.36 13.79 6.95
C LEU A 72 -5.50 14.62 6.32
N TYR A 73 -6.63 13.98 6.01
CA TYR A 73 -7.88 14.64 5.62
C TYR A 73 -8.77 15.01 6.83
N LEU A 74 -8.34 14.66 8.04
CA LEU A 74 -9.08 14.82 9.29
C LEU A 74 -8.31 15.65 10.32
N GLU A 75 -7.28 16.40 9.91
CA GLU A 75 -6.57 17.33 10.78
C GLU A 75 -7.50 18.49 11.14
N LYS A 76 -8.51 18.24 11.98
CA LYS A 76 -9.41 19.26 12.54
C LYS A 76 -8.63 20.40 13.19
N LYS A 77 -7.39 20.12 13.64
CA LYS A 77 -6.43 21.11 14.15
C LYS A 77 -5.96 22.11 13.08
N LEU A 78 -5.87 21.71 11.81
CA LEU A 78 -5.53 22.58 10.68
C LEU A 78 -6.73 23.35 10.12
N ASN A 79 -7.96 22.87 10.34
CA ASN A 79 -9.17 23.58 9.92
C ASN A 79 -9.28 24.93 10.67
N GLY A 80 -8.86 26.00 9.99
CA GLY A 80 -8.78 27.35 10.54
C GLY A 80 -7.56 27.61 11.41
N ALA A 81 -6.44 26.90 11.22
CA ALA A 81 -5.18 27.19 11.90
C ALA A 81 -4.55 28.53 11.48
N ASP A 82 -4.83 28.96 10.25
CA ASP A 82 -4.43 30.22 9.64
C ASP A 82 -5.31 31.41 10.03
N ILE A 83 -6.41 31.18 10.75
CA ILE A 83 -7.33 32.23 11.21
C ILE A 83 -6.77 32.85 12.51
N PRO A 84 -6.32 34.11 12.51
CA PRO A 84 -5.67 34.71 13.68
C PRO A 84 -6.61 34.94 14.86
N ASP A 85 -7.86 35.33 14.58
CA ASP A 85 -8.93 35.48 15.56
C ASP A 85 -10.17 34.72 15.10
N LYS A 86 -10.34 33.52 15.67
CA LYS A 86 -11.46 32.63 15.33
C LYS A 86 -12.80 33.18 15.82
N ALA A 87 -12.80 33.94 16.91
CA ALA A 87 -14.03 34.49 17.48
C ALA A 87 -14.58 35.61 16.60
N GLU A 88 -13.72 36.53 16.16
CA GLU A 88 -14.11 37.59 15.23
C GLU A 88 -14.49 37.02 13.85
N PHE A 89 -13.79 36.00 13.37
CA PHE A 89 -14.16 35.28 12.14
C PHE A 89 -15.59 34.71 12.20
N VAL A 90 -15.93 34.00 13.26
CA VAL A 90 -17.29 33.43 13.47
C VAL A 90 -18.36 34.53 13.56
N LYS A 91 -18.05 35.65 14.23
CA LYS A 91 -18.95 36.81 14.33
C LYS A 91 -19.19 37.47 12.97
N ASN A 92 -18.15 37.65 12.16
CA ASN A 92 -18.26 38.25 10.82
C ASN A 92 -19.05 37.38 9.84
N LEU A 93 -19.07 36.06 10.05
CA LEU A 93 -19.95 35.14 9.32
C LEU A 93 -21.41 35.18 9.80
N GLY A 94 -21.73 35.96 10.83
CA GLY A 94 -23.08 36.00 11.42
C GLY A 94 -23.44 34.72 12.20
N LEU A 95 -22.45 33.91 12.57
CA LEU A 95 -22.65 32.62 13.25
C LEU A 95 -22.60 32.72 14.78
N SER A 96 -22.42 33.93 15.34
CA SER A 96 -22.20 34.17 16.77
C SER A 96 -23.28 33.57 17.68
N GLU A 97 -24.54 33.48 17.24
CA GLU A 97 -25.64 32.89 18.01
C GLU A 97 -25.87 31.39 17.72
N LEU A 98 -25.46 30.91 16.53
CA LEU A 98 -25.65 29.51 16.12
C LEU A 98 -24.63 28.57 16.75
N VAL A 99 -23.42 29.06 17.04
CA VAL A 99 -22.35 28.26 17.66
C VAL A 99 -22.69 27.84 19.10
N TYR A 100 -23.53 28.60 19.80
CA TYR A 100 -23.89 28.35 21.21
C TYR A 100 -25.26 27.70 21.40
N ARG A 101 -25.96 27.35 20.32
CA ARG A 101 -27.29 26.76 20.43
C ARG A 101 -27.20 25.34 21.00
N ALA A 102 -27.49 25.19 22.29
CA ALA A 102 -27.51 23.89 22.96
C ALA A 102 -28.61 22.99 22.38
N ILE A 103 -28.38 21.67 22.43
CA ILE A 103 -29.40 20.67 22.09
C ILE A 103 -30.39 20.59 23.28
N GLY A 104 -31.68 20.78 23.01
CA GLY A 104 -32.73 20.83 24.05
C GLY A 104 -34.03 21.48 23.58
N ASN A 105 -34.99 21.62 24.50
CA ASN A 105 -36.39 22.00 24.19
C ASN A 105 -36.79 23.39 24.65
N GLY A 106 -35.83 24.17 25.10
CA GLY A 106 -36.01 25.56 25.50
C GLY A 106 -35.94 26.54 24.33
N PRO A 107 -36.31 27.80 24.57
CA PRO A 107 -36.13 28.89 23.61
C PRO A 107 -34.66 28.98 23.16
N ASN A 108 -34.42 29.23 21.88
CA ASN A 108 -33.09 29.30 21.28
C ASN A 108 -32.24 28.03 21.52
N GLN A 109 -32.83 26.84 21.44
CA GLN A 109 -32.14 25.54 21.43
C GLN A 109 -32.41 24.77 20.12
N VAL A 110 -31.51 23.86 19.71
CA VAL A 110 -31.80 22.90 18.64
C VAL A 110 -32.67 21.82 19.26
N PRO A 111 -33.90 21.58 18.79
CA PRO A 111 -34.73 20.49 19.31
C PRO A 111 -33.96 19.17 19.26
N ASP A 112 -33.93 18.48 20.39
CA ASP A 112 -33.39 17.12 20.45
C ASP A 112 -34.27 16.15 19.66
N ILE A 113 -33.72 14.98 19.29
CA ILE A 113 -34.49 13.96 18.54
C ILE A 113 -35.72 13.48 19.33
N ASN A 114 -35.67 13.50 20.66
CA ASN A 114 -36.79 13.12 21.53
C ASN A 114 -37.91 14.16 21.61
N SER A 115 -37.75 15.30 20.95
CA SER A 115 -38.67 16.45 20.98
C SER A 115 -39.66 16.43 19.83
N PHE A 116 -39.44 15.54 18.87
CA PHE A 116 -40.39 15.23 17.82
C PHE A 116 -41.24 14.06 18.30
N ASP A 117 -42.48 14.32 18.72
CA ASP A 117 -43.42 13.27 19.06
C ASP A 117 -43.58 12.33 17.86
N SER A 118 -43.40 11.02 18.07
CA SER A 118 -43.69 10.04 17.04
C SER A 118 -45.19 10.06 16.77
N CYS A 119 -45.62 10.79 15.75
CA CYS A 119 -46.99 10.72 15.25
C CYS A 119 -47.20 9.33 14.62
N TYR A 120 -47.48 8.33 15.45
CA TYR A 120 -48.12 7.07 15.03
C TYR A 120 -49.61 7.34 14.87
N ASN A 121 -49.97 8.01 13.76
CA ASN A 121 -51.35 8.09 13.26
C ASN A 121 -51.32 8.42 11.75
N TRP A 122 -50.72 7.53 10.96
CA TRP A 122 -50.98 7.38 9.54
C TRP A 122 -51.04 5.88 9.23
#